data_AF-A0A818UMI7-F1
#
_entry.id   AF-A0A818UMI7-F1
#
_cell.length_a   1.000
_cell.length_b   1.000
_cell.length_c   1.000
_cell.angle_alpha   90.00
_cell.angle_beta   90.00
_cell.angle_gamma   90.00
#
_symmetry.space_group_name_H-M   'P 1'
#
loop_
_entity.id
_entity.type
_entity.pdbx_description
1 polymer ?
#
loop_
_entity_poly.entity_id
_entity_poly.type
_entity_poly.pdbx_seq_one_letter_code
_entity_poly.pdbx_strand_id
1 'polypeptide(L)'
;MNEQQEEVSGMDIDIGQGASTTIVSTEMQKTYEITNILANEIQILNDDIQRFSSESIRLQSSIESLTQDFSSIKLSVQEQSSFIDGVKPNQEILQQDIASLKQKIDDIQYVSYDGTFCLYDQTTQLRHIIDSFRPDIKSNSFQRPRSEMNIASGIPKFFPLTMIQQENNPYVRDDTMFIKVLVDFDDIPKTLLPYVLSLNPGLPMHTQQLVIKQEAERRAQQQSQQASVSLVNRLGTLTIPPINETPSAQTLFNRLPSPNVTNTNDQLPASKNN
;
A
#
# COMPACT_ATOMS: atom_id res chain seq x y z
N MET A 1 81.89 50.58 84.20
CA MET A 1 81.96 49.33 85.00
C MET A 1 82.40 48.25 84.02
N ASN A 2 83.70 48.20 83.72
CA ASN A 2 84.75 47.42 84.41
C ASN A 2 84.56 45.92 84.14
N GLU A 3 85.30 45.31 83.22
CA GLU A 3 86.75 44.99 83.19
C GLU A 3 87.10 43.70 83.94
N GLN A 4 87.76 42.79 83.19
CA GLN A 4 88.75 41.73 83.52
C GLN A 4 88.57 40.63 82.44
N GLN A 5 89.39 40.40 81.39
CA GLN A 5 90.86 40.33 81.16
C GLN A 5 91.59 39.15 81.84
N GLU A 6 91.99 38.14 81.03
CA GLU A 6 93.29 37.42 80.91
C GLU A 6 93.07 36.17 80.00
N GLU A 7 93.65 35.96 78.79
CA GLU A 7 95.07 35.76 78.36
C GLU A 7 95.72 34.49 79.00
N VAL A 8 96.43 33.53 78.39
CA VAL A 8 97.28 33.37 77.17
C VAL A 8 97.45 31.86 76.84
N SER A 9 97.83 31.55 75.58
CA SER A 9 98.80 30.50 75.13
C SER A 9 98.16 29.51 74.16
N GLY A 10 98.46 29.52 72.85
CA GLY A 10 99.75 29.73 72.22
C GLY A 10 100.17 28.42 71.56
N MET A 11 99.83 28.24 70.29
CA MET A 11 100.49 27.29 69.38
C MET A 11 100.14 27.67 67.94
N ASP A 12 101.01 28.51 67.36
CA ASP A 12 101.11 28.66 65.91
C ASP A 12 101.61 27.35 65.33
N ILE A 13 100.80 26.72 64.49
CA ILE A 13 101.23 25.68 63.55
C ILE A 13 100.99 26.24 62.16
N ASP A 14 101.97 26.97 61.66
CA ASP A 14 102.12 27.26 60.24
C ASP A 14 102.76 26.01 59.58
N ILE A 15 101.94 25.24 58.86
CA ILE A 15 102.41 24.23 57.92
C ILE A 15 101.60 24.42 56.64
N GLY A 16 102.19 25.15 55.70
CA GLY A 16 101.58 25.51 54.44
C GLY A 16 101.11 24.33 53.60
N GLN A 17 100.00 24.55 52.88
CA GLN A 17 99.66 23.86 51.64
C GLN A 17 98.84 24.79 50.72
N GLY A 18 99.52 25.64 49.96
CA GLY A 18 98.93 26.51 48.94
C GLY A 18 98.66 25.82 47.58
N ALA A 19 98.40 24.51 47.53
CA ALA A 19 98.18 23.83 46.24
C ALA A 19 97.05 22.77 46.24
N SER A 20 96.75 22.10 47.37
CA SER A 20 95.72 21.05 47.41
C SER A 20 94.28 21.59 47.49
N THR A 21 94.07 22.71 48.19
CA THR A 21 92.72 23.24 48.48
C THR A 21 92.03 23.85 47.25
N THR A 22 92.80 24.43 46.33
CA THR A 22 92.29 25.05 45.10
C THR A 22 91.81 24.01 44.09
N ILE A 23 92.53 22.89 43.94
CA ILE A 23 92.20 21.83 42.97
C ILE A 23 90.90 21.12 43.38
N VAL A 24 90.75 20.79 44.67
CA VAL A 24 89.55 20.16 45.23
C VAL A 24 88.31 21.07 45.12
N SER A 25 88.47 22.39 45.27
CA SER A 25 87.38 23.36 45.10
C SER A 25 86.87 23.42 43.66
N THR A 26 87.75 23.40 42.66
CA THR A 26 87.34 23.38 41.24
C THR A 26 86.64 22.09 40.80
N GLU A 27 87.08 20.93 41.30
CA GLU A 27 86.45 19.63 41.00
C GLU A 27 85.04 19.55 41.62
N MET A 28 84.90 20.07 42.84
CA MET A 28 83.63 20.15 43.57
C MET A 28 82.65 21.11 42.89
N GLN A 29 83.14 22.24 42.37
CA GLN A 29 82.33 23.21 41.60
C GLN A 29 81.76 22.57 40.32
N LYS A 30 82.59 21.83 39.56
CA LYS A 30 82.15 21.11 38.35
C LYS A 30 81.11 20.04 38.67
N THR A 31 81.32 19.31 39.77
CA THR A 31 80.38 18.28 40.23
C THR A 31 79.02 18.91 40.60
N TYR A 32 79.04 20.08 41.23
CA TYR A 32 77.83 20.83 41.56
C TYR A 32 77.08 21.34 40.32
N GLU A 33 77.80 21.86 39.32
CA GLU A 33 77.21 22.27 38.03
C GLU A 33 76.56 21.09 37.29
N ILE A 34 77.25 19.95 37.21
CA ILE A 34 76.70 18.72 36.60
C ILE A 34 75.46 18.26 37.37
N THR A 35 75.49 18.31 38.71
CA THR A 35 74.35 17.91 39.55
C THR A 35 73.14 18.81 39.31
N ASN A 36 73.34 20.12 39.16
CA ASN A 36 72.25 21.06 38.84
C ASN A 36 71.69 20.86 37.44
N ILE A 37 72.53 20.58 36.45
CA ILE A 37 72.09 20.25 35.09
C ILE A 37 71.23 18.98 35.13
N LEU A 38 71.71 17.93 35.79
CA LEU A 38 70.96 16.67 35.95
C LEU A 38 69.65 16.89 36.70
N ALA A 39 69.62 17.73 37.74
CA ALA A 39 68.40 18.06 38.46
C ALA A 39 67.37 18.77 37.55
N ASN A 40 67.83 19.69 36.70
CA ASN A 40 66.96 20.36 35.73
C ASN A 40 66.44 19.40 34.65
N GLU A 41 67.29 18.50 34.14
CA GLU A 41 66.88 17.48 33.16
C GLU A 41 65.85 16.51 33.76
N ILE A 42 66.04 16.09 35.01
CA ILE A 42 65.08 15.26 35.75
C ILE A 42 63.74 16.00 35.91
N GLN A 43 63.78 17.31 36.20
CA GLN A 43 62.56 18.12 36.34
C GLN A 43 61.81 18.23 35.01
N ILE A 44 62.50 18.50 33.90
CA ILE A 44 61.90 18.56 32.57
C ILE A 44 61.25 17.22 32.22
N LEU A 45 61.95 16.11 32.48
CA LEU A 45 61.41 14.77 32.24
C LEU A 45 60.17 14.49 33.10
N ASN A 46 60.17 14.93 34.35
CA ASN A 46 59.01 14.81 35.23
C ASN A 46 57.82 15.61 34.71
N ASP A 47 58.04 16.83 34.21
CA ASP A 47 56.98 17.67 33.64
C ASP A 47 56.40 17.01 32.36
N ASP A 48 57.25 16.42 31.51
CA ASP A 48 56.82 15.65 30.35
C ASP A 48 56.00 14.41 30.74
N ILE A 49 56.41 13.68 31.78
CA ILE A 49 55.64 12.55 32.32
C ILE A 49 54.25 12.98 32.77
N GLN A 50 54.12 14.11 33.46
CA GLN A 50 52.82 14.64 33.90
C GLN A 50 51.96 15.07 32.72
N ARG A 51 52.56 15.68 31.70
CA ARG A 51 51.86 16.06 30.47
C ARG A 51 51.35 14.83 29.73
N PHE A 52 52.19 13.81 29.54
CA PHE A 52 51.78 12.56 28.89
C PHE A 52 50.70 11.83 29.69
N SER A 53 50.78 11.83 31.03
CA SER A 53 49.74 11.29 31.90
C SER A 53 48.40 12.00 31.69
N SER A 54 48.41 13.33 31.64
CA SER A 54 47.23 14.15 31.38
C SER A 54 46.62 13.87 30.00
N GLU A 55 47.46 13.71 28.98
CA GLU A 55 47.01 13.37 27.63
C GLU A 55 46.43 11.95 27.57
N SER A 56 47.02 11.00 28.28
CA SER A 56 46.50 9.64 28.42
C SER A 56 45.11 9.62 29.04
N ILE A 57 44.88 10.42 30.09
CA ILE A 57 43.55 10.55 30.71
C ILE A 57 42.54 11.15 29.73
N ARG A 58 42.94 12.18 28.98
CA ARG A 58 42.05 12.81 27.99
C ARG A 58 41.67 11.85 26.86
N LEU A 59 42.63 11.07 26.37
CA LEU A 59 42.38 10.03 25.37
C LEU A 59 41.45 8.95 25.91
N GLN A 60 41.64 8.52 27.15
CA GLN A 60 40.77 7.56 27.81
C GLN A 60 39.31 8.05 27.86
N SER A 61 39.07 9.29 28.29
CA SER A 61 37.73 9.88 28.29
C SER A 61 37.13 10.00 26.88
N SER A 62 37.96 10.28 25.87
CA SER A 62 37.50 10.35 24.48
C SER A 62 37.08 8.98 23.95
N ILE A 63 37.81 7.91 24.30
CA ILE A 63 37.48 6.53 23.95
C ILE A 63 36.17 6.10 24.62
N GLU A 64 35.97 6.48 25.88
CA GLU A 64 34.72 6.19 26.61
C GLU A 64 33.51 6.87 25.96
N SER A 65 33.64 8.16 25.62
CA SER A 65 32.59 8.89 24.89
C SER A 65 32.28 8.23 23.54
N LEU A 66 33.32 7.89 22.76
CA LEU A 66 33.14 7.25 21.46
C LEU A 66 32.49 5.87 21.58
N THR A 67 32.80 5.13 22.64
CA THR A 67 32.19 3.82 22.93
C THR A 67 30.72 3.95 23.25
N GLN A 68 30.34 5.00 23.99
CA GLN A 68 28.95 5.32 24.28
C GLN A 68 28.20 5.69 23.00
N ASP A 69 28.75 6.58 22.17
CA ASP A 69 28.15 6.99 20.90
C ASP A 69 27.96 5.79 19.96
N PHE A 70 28.95 4.91 19.88
CA PHE A 70 28.86 3.67 19.11
C PHE A 70 27.73 2.76 19.60
N SER A 71 27.53 2.68 20.92
CA SER A 71 26.45 1.88 21.51
C SER A 71 25.07 2.46 21.18
N SER A 72 24.91 3.79 21.22
CA SER A 72 23.68 4.47 20.81
C SER A 72 23.37 4.28 19.33
N ILE A 73 24.38 4.41 18.45
CA ILE A 73 24.22 4.17 17.02
C ILE A 73 23.81 2.71 16.76
N LYS A 74 24.45 1.75 17.44
CA LYS A 74 24.11 0.33 17.31
C LYS A 74 22.65 0.05 17.66
N LEU A 75 22.15 0.64 18.74
CA LEU A 75 20.73 0.53 19.13
C LEU A 75 19.83 1.12 18.05
N SER A 76 20.14 2.32 17.55
CA SER A 76 19.35 2.96 16.50
C SER A 76 19.28 2.13 15.21
N VAL A 77 20.40 1.54 14.79
CA VAL A 77 20.44 0.64 13.62
C VAL A 77 19.61 -0.62 13.86
N GLN A 78 19.65 -1.18 15.07
CA GLN A 78 18.86 -2.36 15.42
C GLN A 78 17.34 -2.08 15.41
N GLU A 79 16.93 -0.92 15.92
CA GLU A 79 15.54 -0.46 15.87
C GLU A 79 15.07 -0.26 14.43
N GLN A 80 15.90 0.39 13.59
CA GLN A 80 15.59 0.55 12.17
C GLN A 80 15.47 -0.80 11.44
N SER A 81 16.33 -1.78 11.75
CA SER A 81 16.22 -3.12 11.17
C SER A 81 14.90 -3.79 11.56
N SER A 82 14.52 -3.68 12.84
CA SER A 82 13.27 -4.24 13.34
C SER A 82 12.05 -3.58 12.69
N PHE A 83 12.11 -2.27 12.44
CA PHE A 83 11.08 -1.56 11.68
C PHE A 83 10.98 -2.06 10.23
N ILE A 84 12.10 -2.21 9.53
CA ILE A 84 12.12 -2.73 8.16
C ILE A 84 11.52 -4.14 8.11
N ASP A 85 11.87 -5.00 9.06
CA ASP A 85 11.33 -6.35 9.14
C ASP A 85 9.82 -6.36 9.43
N GLY A 86 9.31 -5.36 10.18
CA GLY A 86 7.87 -5.17 10.37
C GLY A 86 7.13 -4.69 9.11
N VAL A 87 7.80 -3.96 8.21
CA VAL A 87 7.20 -3.45 6.96
C VAL A 87 7.22 -4.49 5.83
N LYS A 88 8.22 -5.39 5.80
CA LYS A 88 8.37 -6.42 4.75
C LYS A 88 7.10 -7.25 4.50
N PRO A 89 6.41 -7.81 5.52
CA PRO A 89 5.19 -8.59 5.29
C PRO A 89 4.10 -7.77 4.59
N ASN A 90 3.94 -6.49 4.94
CA ASN A 90 2.97 -5.63 4.28
C ASN A 90 3.33 -5.41 2.81
N GLN A 91 4.62 -5.23 2.51
CA GLN A 91 5.09 -5.14 1.13
C GLN A 91 4.81 -6.44 0.35
N GLU A 92 5.06 -7.60 0.94
CA GLU A 92 4.79 -8.90 0.32
C GLU A 92 3.29 -9.12 0.06
N ILE A 93 2.43 -8.80 1.04
CA ILE A 93 0.97 -8.86 0.89
C ILE A 93 0.52 -7.96 -0.26
N LEU A 94 0.98 -6.71 -0.30
CA LEU A 94 0.64 -5.77 -1.38
C LEU A 94 1.13 -6.26 -2.73
N GLN A 95 2.33 -6.85 -2.81
CA GLN A 95 2.84 -7.45 -4.04
C GLN A 95 1.97 -8.63 -4.49
N GLN A 96 1.52 -9.47 -3.57
CA GLN A 96 0.63 -10.59 -3.84
C GLN A 96 -0.76 -10.12 -4.30
N ASP A 97 -1.31 -9.08 -3.68
CA ASP A 97 -2.58 -8.47 -4.09
C ASP A 97 -2.48 -7.87 -5.49
N ILE A 98 -1.39 -7.17 -5.81
CA ILE A 98 -1.14 -6.64 -7.15
C ILE A 98 -1.05 -7.77 -8.17
N ALA A 99 -0.34 -8.86 -7.87
CA ALA A 99 -0.24 -10.01 -8.77
C ALA A 99 -1.61 -10.67 -8.99
N SER A 100 -2.39 -10.83 -7.92
CA SER A 100 -3.75 -11.40 -7.98
C SER A 100 -4.72 -10.52 -8.76
N LEU A 101 -4.63 -9.19 -8.59
CA LEU A 101 -5.43 -8.24 -9.34
C LEU A 101 -5.07 -8.22 -10.83
N LYS A 102 -3.77 -8.29 -11.17
CA LYS A 102 -3.33 -8.42 -12.55
C LYS A 102 -3.90 -9.68 -13.20
N GLN A 103 -3.83 -10.82 -12.50
CA GLN A 103 -4.43 -12.06 -13.00
C GLN A 103 -5.94 -11.92 -13.22
N LYS A 104 -6.68 -11.35 -12.26
CA LYS A 104 -8.13 -11.13 -12.41
C LYS A 104 -8.46 -10.18 -13.58
N ILE A 105 -7.66 -9.14 -13.80
CA ILE A 105 -7.84 -8.22 -14.93
C ILE A 105 -7.61 -8.96 -16.24
N ASP A 106 -6.55 -9.77 -16.32
CA ASP A 106 -6.26 -10.57 -17.50
C ASP A 106 -7.39 -11.59 -17.76
N ASP A 107 -7.92 -12.24 -16.72
CA ASP A 107 -9.05 -13.18 -16.85
C ASP A 107 -10.34 -12.47 -17.30
N ILE A 108 -10.64 -11.28 -16.77
CA ILE A 108 -11.79 -10.45 -17.19
C ILE A 108 -11.60 -9.97 -18.64
N GLN A 109 -10.37 -9.87 -19.14
CA GLN A 109 -10.11 -9.48 -20.52
C GLN A 109 -10.48 -10.57 -21.54
N TYR A 110 -10.83 -11.79 -21.09
CA TYR A 110 -11.26 -12.93 -21.90
C TYR A 110 -12.76 -13.24 -21.79
N VAL A 111 -13.63 -12.23 -21.83
CA VAL A 111 -15.06 -12.48 -21.95
C VAL A 111 -15.37 -12.86 -23.41
N SER A 112 -15.45 -14.16 -23.66
CA SER A 112 -15.97 -14.70 -24.91
C SER A 112 -17.48 -14.55 -24.91
N TYR A 113 -17.99 -13.51 -25.58
CA TYR A 113 -19.42 -13.29 -25.70
C TYR A 113 -19.99 -14.16 -26.81
N ASP A 114 -20.96 -15.01 -26.50
CA ASP A 114 -21.67 -15.76 -27.53
C ASP A 114 -22.32 -14.78 -28.54
N GLY A 115 -21.98 -14.95 -29.81
CA GLY A 115 -22.48 -14.13 -30.90
C GLY A 115 -23.61 -14.84 -31.62
N THR A 116 -24.82 -14.27 -31.60
CA THR A 116 -25.98 -14.79 -32.33
C THR A 116 -26.36 -13.87 -33.48
N PHE A 117 -26.42 -14.43 -34.68
CA PHE A 117 -26.91 -13.75 -35.88
C PHE A 117 -28.36 -14.17 -36.15
N CYS A 118 -29.18 -13.20 -36.52
CA CYS A 118 -30.59 -13.39 -36.88
C CYS A 118 -30.87 -12.66 -38.20
N LEU A 119 -31.27 -13.41 -39.23
CA LEU A 119 -31.80 -12.88 -40.48
C LEU A 119 -33.33 -12.88 -40.42
N TYR A 120 -33.93 -11.71 -40.60
CA TYR A 120 -35.38 -11.55 -40.49
C TYR A 120 -36.13 -12.03 -41.72
N ASP A 121 -37.16 -12.82 -41.46
CA ASP A 121 -38.28 -13.08 -42.35
C ASP A 121 -39.24 -11.86 -42.29
N GLN A 122 -39.42 -11.21 -43.43
CA GLN A 122 -40.22 -10.00 -43.61
C GLN A 122 -41.67 -10.32 -44.04
N THR A 123 -42.14 -11.55 -43.81
CA THR A 123 -43.52 -11.99 -44.00
C THR A 123 -44.23 -12.18 -42.66
N THR A 124 -45.53 -12.43 -42.72
CA THR A 124 -46.34 -12.74 -41.54
C THR A 124 -45.99 -14.08 -40.88
N GLN A 125 -45.14 -14.90 -41.52
CA GLN A 125 -44.74 -16.22 -41.02
C GLN A 125 -43.62 -16.13 -39.99
N LEU A 126 -42.85 -15.03 -39.96
CA LEU A 126 -41.80 -14.73 -38.98
C LEU A 126 -40.78 -15.87 -38.77
N ARG A 127 -40.46 -16.63 -39.82
CA ARG A 127 -39.48 -17.73 -39.80
C ARG A 127 -38.06 -17.19 -39.94
N HIS A 128 -37.62 -16.45 -38.94
CA HIS A 128 -36.27 -15.89 -38.89
C HIS A 128 -35.22 -17.00 -38.88
N ILE A 129 -34.10 -16.78 -39.58
CA ILE A 129 -32.95 -17.69 -39.55
C ILE A 129 -32.03 -17.21 -38.43
N ILE A 130 -31.78 -18.08 -37.46
CA ILE A 130 -30.98 -17.76 -36.28
C ILE A 130 -29.85 -18.78 -36.20
N ASP A 131 -28.63 -18.29 -36.05
CA ASP A 131 -27.47 -19.14 -35.81
C ASP A 131 -26.50 -18.43 -34.86
N SER A 132 -25.76 -19.20 -34.08
CA SER A 132 -24.90 -18.69 -33.02
C SER A 132 -23.56 -19.38 -33.06
N PHE A 133 -22.52 -18.67 -32.61
CA PHE A 133 -21.21 -19.25 -32.44
C PHE A 133 -20.64 -18.85 -31.07
N ARG A 134 -19.85 -19.74 -30.49
CA ARG A 134 -19.04 -19.44 -29.31
C ARG A 134 -17.68 -18.93 -29.79
N PRO A 135 -17.26 -17.72 -29.41
CA PRO A 135 -15.93 -17.25 -29.78
C PRO A 135 -14.82 -18.12 -29.19
N ASP A 136 -13.79 -18.36 -29.97
CA ASP A 136 -12.54 -18.95 -29.49
C ASP A 136 -11.64 -17.84 -28.94
N ILE A 137 -11.46 -17.80 -27.62
CA ILE A 137 -10.60 -16.84 -26.92
C ILE A 137 -9.14 -16.86 -27.38
N LYS A 138 -8.68 -17.96 -27.99
CA LYS A 138 -7.33 -18.07 -28.52
C LYS A 138 -7.19 -17.48 -29.93
N SER A 139 -8.31 -17.26 -30.62
CA SER A 139 -8.32 -16.67 -31.96
C SER A 139 -7.94 -15.18 -31.91
N ASN A 140 -7.14 -14.74 -32.88
CA ASN A 140 -6.79 -13.33 -33.06
C ASN A 140 -8.03 -12.44 -33.29
N SER A 141 -9.17 -13.01 -33.68
CA SER A 141 -10.43 -12.28 -33.82
C SER A 141 -11.00 -11.77 -32.50
N PHE A 142 -10.72 -12.45 -31.39
CA PHE A 142 -11.32 -12.17 -30.07
C PHE A 142 -10.31 -11.72 -29.02
N GLN A 143 -9.07 -11.48 -29.43
CA GLN A 143 -8.06 -10.85 -28.58
C GLN A 143 -8.25 -9.33 -28.52
N ARG A 144 -7.55 -8.68 -27.58
CA ARG A 144 -7.51 -7.21 -27.50
C ARG A 144 -7.11 -6.60 -28.86
N PRO A 145 -7.89 -5.64 -29.41
CA PRO A 145 -7.54 -4.96 -30.64
C PRO A 145 -6.17 -4.28 -30.56
N ARG A 146 -5.31 -4.56 -31.55
CA ARG A 146 -4.00 -3.90 -31.74
C ARG A 146 -4.01 -2.85 -32.87
N SER A 147 -5.15 -2.74 -33.55
CA SER A 147 -5.44 -1.85 -34.67
C SER A 147 -6.92 -1.45 -34.62
N GLU A 148 -7.37 -0.64 -35.58
CA GLU A 148 -8.76 -0.16 -35.67
C GLU A 148 -9.81 -1.28 -35.60
N MET A 149 -9.54 -2.45 -36.20
CA MET A 149 -10.45 -3.59 -36.19
C MET A 149 -9.68 -4.92 -36.00
N ASN A 150 -10.33 -5.89 -35.37
CA ASN A 150 -9.89 -7.28 -35.36
C ASN A 150 -10.29 -7.99 -36.66
N ILE A 151 -9.71 -9.17 -36.88
CA ILE A 151 -10.14 -10.07 -37.95
C ILE A 151 -11.60 -10.46 -37.70
N ALA A 152 -12.47 -10.23 -38.67
CA ALA A 152 -13.88 -10.56 -38.58
C ALA A 152 -14.09 -12.06 -38.31
N SER A 153 -15.05 -12.39 -37.45
CA SER A 153 -15.48 -13.75 -37.15
C SER A 153 -16.99 -13.85 -37.28
N GLY A 154 -17.48 -14.99 -37.74
CA GLY A 154 -18.89 -15.22 -38.00
C GLY A 154 -19.14 -16.65 -38.48
N ILE A 155 -20.23 -16.83 -39.22
CA ILE A 155 -20.73 -18.14 -39.62
C ILE A 155 -20.63 -18.24 -41.17
N PRO A 156 -19.60 -18.90 -41.73
CA PRO A 156 -19.34 -18.86 -43.18
C PRO A 156 -20.48 -19.42 -44.05
N LYS A 157 -21.35 -20.27 -43.50
CA LYS A 157 -22.49 -20.88 -44.19
C LYS A 157 -23.82 -20.52 -43.53
N PHE A 158 -23.96 -19.26 -43.10
CA PHE A 158 -25.11 -18.78 -42.34
C PHE A 158 -26.46 -18.98 -43.06
N PHE A 159 -26.54 -18.62 -44.35
CA PHE A 159 -27.75 -18.85 -45.14
C PHE A 159 -27.43 -19.11 -46.62
N PRO A 160 -28.08 -20.07 -47.29
CA PRO A 160 -27.79 -20.37 -48.70
C PRO A 160 -28.14 -19.19 -49.62
N LEU A 161 -27.18 -18.76 -50.43
CA LEU A 161 -27.38 -17.68 -51.40
C LEU A 161 -28.53 -17.98 -52.38
N THR A 162 -28.70 -19.26 -52.75
CA THR A 162 -29.77 -19.70 -53.65
C THR A 162 -31.16 -19.41 -53.11
N MET A 163 -31.36 -19.37 -51.79
CA MET A 163 -32.65 -19.05 -51.16
C MET A 163 -32.92 -17.54 -51.16
N ILE A 164 -31.88 -16.71 -51.11
CA ILE A 164 -32.00 -15.25 -51.25
C ILE A 164 -32.33 -14.87 -52.70
N GLN A 165 -31.74 -15.58 -53.67
CA GLN A 165 -31.92 -15.29 -55.09
C GLN A 165 -33.28 -15.72 -55.66
N GLN A 166 -34.07 -16.50 -54.91
CA GLN A 166 -35.41 -16.89 -55.33
C GLN A 166 -36.33 -15.67 -55.40
N GLU A 167 -37.14 -15.62 -56.46
CA GLU A 167 -38.23 -14.66 -56.56
C GLU A 167 -39.18 -14.81 -55.37
N ASN A 168 -39.61 -13.67 -54.81
CA ASN A 168 -40.51 -13.63 -53.66
C ASN A 168 -39.99 -14.35 -52.41
N ASN A 169 -38.66 -14.39 -52.20
CA ASN A 169 -38.10 -14.89 -50.95
C ASN A 169 -38.54 -14.01 -49.76
N PRO A 170 -38.73 -14.60 -48.57
CA PRO A 170 -39.24 -13.86 -47.41
C PRO A 170 -38.20 -12.93 -46.75
N TYR A 171 -36.91 -13.05 -47.07
CA TYR A 171 -35.82 -12.39 -46.34
C TYR A 171 -35.36 -11.08 -46.97
N VAL A 172 -35.64 -10.86 -48.26
CA VAL A 172 -35.35 -9.63 -49.00
C VAL A 172 -36.63 -9.07 -49.59
N ARG A 173 -37.02 -7.86 -49.19
CA ARG A 173 -38.16 -7.13 -49.75
C ARG A 173 -37.77 -5.70 -50.03
N ASP A 174 -38.26 -5.17 -51.15
CA ASP A 174 -37.98 -3.80 -51.59
C ASP A 174 -36.48 -3.47 -51.62
N ASP A 175 -35.67 -4.44 -52.06
CA ASP A 175 -34.19 -4.36 -52.09
C ASP A 175 -33.53 -4.16 -50.70
N THR A 176 -34.22 -4.58 -49.63
CA THR A 176 -33.73 -4.47 -48.25
C THR A 176 -33.72 -5.81 -47.53
N MET A 177 -32.72 -5.99 -46.66
CA MET A 177 -32.55 -7.13 -45.76
C MET A 177 -32.28 -6.63 -44.35
N PHE A 178 -32.86 -7.29 -43.35
CA PHE A 178 -32.61 -6.98 -41.94
C PHE A 178 -31.83 -8.10 -41.27
N ILE A 179 -30.69 -7.75 -40.66
CA ILE A 179 -29.87 -8.64 -39.86
C ILE A 179 -29.75 -8.04 -38.46
N LYS A 180 -29.99 -8.86 -37.43
CA LYS A 180 -29.73 -8.51 -36.04
C LYS A 180 -28.62 -9.37 -35.49
N VAL A 181 -27.67 -8.72 -34.84
CA VAL A 181 -26.61 -9.36 -34.07
C VAL A 181 -26.92 -9.18 -32.60
N LEU A 182 -26.90 -10.28 -31.87
CA LEU A 182 -27.06 -10.34 -30.43
C LEU A 182 -25.71 -10.76 -29.85
N VAL A 183 -25.22 -10.00 -28.88
CA VAL A 183 -24.02 -10.31 -28.13
C VAL A 183 -24.47 -10.61 -26.72
N ASP A 184 -24.17 -11.80 -26.23
CA ASP A 184 -24.51 -12.20 -24.87
C ASP A 184 -23.57 -11.49 -23.88
N PHE A 185 -24.15 -10.84 -22.87
CA PHE A 185 -23.41 -10.23 -21.77
C PHE A 185 -23.86 -10.76 -20.41
N ASP A 186 -24.51 -11.93 -20.35
CA ASP A 186 -25.06 -12.49 -19.11
C ASP A 186 -23.99 -12.77 -18.05
N ASP A 187 -22.74 -13.04 -18.47
CA ASP A 187 -21.58 -13.16 -17.57
C ASP A 187 -21.12 -11.81 -16.98
N ILE A 188 -21.68 -10.69 -17.45
CA ILE A 188 -21.40 -9.34 -16.94
C ILE A 188 -22.57 -8.87 -16.09
N PRO A 189 -22.34 -8.54 -14.81
CA PRO A 189 -23.35 -7.89 -13.99
C PRO A 189 -23.96 -6.69 -14.72
N LYS A 190 -25.29 -6.63 -14.83
CA LYS A 190 -26.00 -5.57 -15.59
C LYS A 190 -25.63 -4.15 -15.17
N THR A 191 -25.19 -3.98 -13.93
CA THR A 191 -24.66 -2.73 -13.37
C THR A 191 -23.36 -2.26 -14.03
N LEU A 192 -22.58 -3.18 -14.59
CA LEU A 192 -21.29 -2.92 -15.23
C LEU A 192 -21.40 -2.70 -16.74
N LEU A 193 -22.50 -3.09 -17.39
CA LEU A 193 -22.71 -2.94 -18.83
C LEU A 193 -22.48 -1.50 -19.34
N PRO A 194 -22.94 -0.42 -18.68
CA PRO A 194 -22.67 0.94 -19.14
C PRO A 194 -21.18 1.27 -19.16
N TYR A 195 -20.36 0.65 -18.31
CA TYR A 195 -18.92 0.91 -18.25
C TYR A 195 -18.18 0.09 -19.31
N VAL A 196 -18.59 -1.16 -19.52
CA VAL A 196 -18.03 -2.04 -20.55
C VAL A 196 -18.35 -1.53 -21.96
N LEU A 197 -19.56 -0.99 -22.17
CA LEU A 197 -20.02 -0.52 -23.47
C LEU A 197 -19.72 0.97 -23.75
N SER A 198 -19.43 1.78 -22.72
CA SER A 198 -19.27 3.24 -22.88
C SER A 198 -17.87 3.78 -22.58
N LEU A 199 -16.88 2.92 -22.30
CA LEU A 199 -15.52 3.40 -22.07
C LEU A 199 -14.67 3.25 -23.33
N ASN A 200 -14.52 4.37 -24.01
CA ASN A 200 -13.52 4.57 -25.05
C ASN A 200 -12.13 4.36 -24.42
N PRO A 201 -11.36 3.30 -24.77
CA PRO A 201 -10.17 2.89 -24.03
C PRO A 201 -9.00 3.88 -24.07
N GLY A 202 -9.13 4.99 -24.81
CA GLY A 202 -8.13 6.05 -24.93
C GLY A 202 -8.27 7.23 -23.95
N LEU A 203 -9.32 7.29 -23.13
CA LEU A 203 -9.53 8.43 -22.22
C LEU A 203 -8.82 8.22 -20.86
N PRO A 204 -8.12 9.22 -20.31
CA PRO A 204 -7.51 9.13 -18.98
C PRO A 204 -8.51 8.79 -17.87
N MET A 205 -8.08 8.00 -16.87
CA MET A 205 -8.94 7.49 -15.78
C MET A 205 -9.75 8.58 -15.06
N HIS A 206 -9.16 9.76 -14.84
CA HIS A 206 -9.86 10.86 -14.19
C HIS A 206 -11.05 11.36 -15.03
N THR A 207 -10.91 11.36 -16.36
CA THR A 207 -11.96 11.76 -17.30
C THR A 207 -13.07 10.71 -17.33
N GLN A 208 -12.69 9.43 -17.29
CA GLN A 208 -13.66 8.33 -17.18
C GLN A 208 -14.49 8.46 -15.90
N GLN A 209 -13.84 8.65 -14.74
CA GLN A 209 -14.51 8.83 -13.45
C GLN A 209 -15.43 10.06 -13.42
N LEU A 210 -15.03 11.15 -14.07
CA LEU A 210 -15.80 12.38 -14.12
C LEU A 210 -17.09 12.20 -14.96
N VAL A 211 -16.99 11.58 -16.13
CA VAL A 211 -18.15 11.28 -16.99
C VAL A 211 -19.11 10.31 -16.31
N ILE A 212 -18.57 9.29 -15.64
CA ILE A 212 -19.34 8.33 -14.83
C ILE A 212 -20.14 9.05 -13.74
N LYS A 213 -19.48 9.93 -12.99
CA LYS A 213 -20.09 10.68 -11.89
C LYS A 213 -21.21 11.60 -12.40
N GLN A 214 -20.97 12.33 -13.49
CA GLN A 214 -21.97 13.21 -14.09
C GLN A 214 -23.22 12.46 -14.58
N GLU A 215 -23.05 11.29 -15.20
CA GLU A 215 -24.17 10.47 -15.67
C GLU A 215 -24.98 9.88 -14.50
N ALA A 216 -24.33 9.47 -13.41
CA ALA A 216 -25.00 9.02 -12.19
C ALA A 216 -25.83 10.13 -11.54
N GLU A 217 -25.28 11.36 -11.47
CA GLU A 217 -25.98 12.54 -10.96
C GLU A 217 -27.19 12.91 -11.83
N ARG A 218 -27.04 12.88 -13.16
CA ARG A 218 -28.14 13.12 -14.12
C ARG A 218 -29.28 12.13 -13.91
N ARG A 219 -28.98 10.85 -13.65
CA ARG A 219 -29.99 9.80 -13.40
C ARG A 219 -30.69 9.96 -12.05
N ALA A 220 -29.98 10.34 -10.99
CA ALA A 220 -30.57 10.63 -9.69
C ALA A 220 -31.59 11.80 -9.77
N GLN A 221 -31.31 12.79 -10.62
CA GLN A 221 -32.21 13.91 -10.89
C GLN A 221 -33.46 13.50 -11.69
N GLN A 222 -33.32 12.54 -12.62
CA GLN A 222 -34.47 12.02 -13.39
C GLN A 222 -35.39 11.12 -12.54
N GLN A 223 -34.83 10.31 -11.63
CA GLN A 223 -35.63 9.49 -10.72
C GLN A 223 -36.40 10.32 -9.70
N SER A 224 -35.85 11.45 -9.23
CA SER A 224 -36.57 12.39 -8.35
C SER A 224 -37.69 13.17 -9.09
N GLN A 225 -37.53 13.43 -10.39
CA GLN A 225 -38.60 13.97 -11.24
C GLN A 225 -39.70 12.94 -11.53
N GLN A 226 -39.38 11.66 -11.72
CA GLN A 226 -40.41 10.61 -11.89
C GLN A 226 -41.18 10.31 -10.59
N ALA A 227 -40.53 10.40 -9.43
CA ALA A 227 -41.18 10.23 -8.12
C ALA A 227 -42.21 11.33 -7.84
N SER A 228 -41.93 12.59 -8.22
CA SER A 228 -42.85 13.72 -8.03
C SER A 228 -44.08 13.67 -8.96
N VAL A 229 -43.94 13.16 -10.20
CA VAL A 229 -45.09 12.97 -11.11
C VAL A 229 -46.04 11.86 -10.62
N SER A 230 -45.51 10.84 -9.92
CA SER A 230 -46.33 9.74 -9.38
C SER A 230 -47.22 10.13 -8.18
N LEU A 231 -46.85 11.18 -7.44
CA LEU A 231 -47.62 11.68 -6.29
C LEU A 231 -48.79 12.58 -6.71
N VAL A 232 -48.66 13.32 -7.82
CA VAL A 232 -49.73 14.18 -8.35
C VAL A 232 -50.91 13.35 -8.88
N ASN A 233 -50.65 12.19 -9.49
CA ASN A 233 -51.71 11.30 -10.00
C ASN A 233 -52.45 10.50 -8.91
N ARG A 234 -51.97 10.52 -7.65
CA ARG A 234 -52.63 9.84 -6.52
C ARG A 234 -53.52 10.76 -5.66
N LEU A 235 -53.57 12.06 -5.94
CA LEU A 235 -54.34 13.05 -5.18
C LEU A 235 -55.62 13.54 -5.88
N GLY A 236 -56.15 12.79 -6.84
CA GLY A 236 -57.36 13.13 -7.58
C GLY A 236 -58.43 12.05 -7.48
N THR A 237 -59.10 11.95 -6.33
CA THR A 237 -60.52 11.59 -6.11
C THR A 237 -60.71 11.23 -4.64
N LEU A 238 -61.06 12.21 -3.79
CA LEU A 238 -61.60 11.97 -2.46
C LEU A 238 -63.05 12.47 -2.45
N THR A 239 -64.01 11.58 -2.74
CA THR A 239 -65.41 11.75 -2.34
C THR A 239 -65.58 11.16 -0.94
N ILE A 240 -65.90 12.03 0.01
CA ILE A 240 -66.06 11.74 1.44
C ILE A 240 -67.49 11.23 1.70
N PRO A 241 -67.70 10.07 2.34
CA PRO A 241 -68.99 9.74 2.95
C PRO A 241 -69.08 10.31 4.38
N PRO A 242 -70.28 10.66 4.88
CA PRO A 242 -70.45 11.39 6.13
C PRO A 242 -70.24 10.51 7.38
N ILE A 243 -69.72 11.17 8.42
CA ILE A 243 -69.31 10.64 9.72
C ILE A 243 -70.51 10.60 10.67
N ASN A 244 -70.70 9.49 11.39
CA ASN A 244 -71.34 9.51 12.71
C ASN A 244 -70.74 8.44 13.66
N GLU A 245 -70.27 8.94 14.80
CA GLU A 245 -70.17 8.36 16.16
C GLU A 245 -69.02 7.40 16.59
N THR A 246 -68.00 8.07 17.17
CA THR A 246 -67.29 7.88 18.47
C THR A 246 -66.40 6.66 18.82
N PRO A 247 -65.30 6.86 19.60
CA PRO A 247 -64.18 5.91 19.76
C PRO A 247 -64.04 5.29 21.17
N SER A 248 -63.32 4.18 21.28
CA SER A 248 -62.74 3.71 22.55
C SER A 248 -61.29 3.28 22.38
N ALA A 249 -60.45 3.78 23.30
CA ALA A 249 -58.99 3.68 23.36
C ALA A 249 -58.47 2.27 23.74
N GLN A 250 -57.13 2.15 23.75
CA GLN A 250 -56.28 1.00 24.12
C GLN A 250 -55.86 0.18 22.87
N THR A 251 -54.59 -0.06 22.52
CA THR A 251 -53.37 -0.15 23.31
C THR A 251 -52.18 0.00 22.36
N LEU A 252 -51.37 1.05 22.55
CA LEU A 252 -50.00 1.14 22.06
C LEU A 252 -49.09 0.34 23.01
N PHE A 253 -47.97 -0.17 22.50
CA PHE A 253 -46.88 -0.83 23.21
C PHE A 253 -47.09 -2.31 23.63
N ASN A 254 -46.56 -3.22 22.80
CA ASN A 254 -45.52 -4.19 23.18
C ASN A 254 -45.56 -5.42 22.24
N ARG A 255 -44.43 -5.72 21.61
CA ARG A 255 -43.81 -7.08 21.59
C ARG A 255 -42.56 -7.09 20.70
N LEU A 256 -41.40 -7.04 21.35
CA LEU A 256 -40.19 -7.73 20.89
C LEU A 256 -40.37 -9.25 21.08
N PRO A 257 -39.68 -10.11 20.30
CA PRO A 257 -39.83 -11.56 20.34
C PRO A 257 -38.77 -12.22 21.25
N SER A 258 -39.05 -13.43 21.76
CA SER A 258 -38.12 -14.55 22.07
C SER A 258 -38.90 -15.72 22.77
N PRO A 259 -38.34 -16.92 23.02
CA PRO A 259 -38.54 -18.15 22.21
C PRO A 259 -39.04 -19.35 23.07
N ASN A 260 -39.36 -20.50 22.46
CA ASN A 260 -39.37 -21.87 23.04
C ASN A 260 -39.91 -22.85 21.97
N VAL A 261 -39.25 -23.93 21.51
CA VAL A 261 -38.66 -25.14 22.11
C VAL A 261 -39.69 -26.24 22.49
N THR A 262 -39.66 -27.33 21.69
CA THR A 262 -40.09 -28.75 21.90
C THR A 262 -41.59 -29.03 22.20
N ASN A 263 -42.24 -30.12 21.75
CA ASN A 263 -41.75 -31.49 21.55
C ASN A 263 -42.74 -32.34 20.69
N THR A 264 -42.18 -33.30 19.95
CA THR A 264 -42.63 -34.69 19.62
C THR A 264 -44.07 -35.01 19.24
N ASN A 265 -44.22 -35.67 18.08
CA ASN A 265 -44.87 -36.99 18.00
C ASN A 265 -44.32 -37.83 16.84
N ASP A 266 -44.04 -39.08 17.18
CA ASP A 266 -43.46 -40.17 16.37
C ASP A 266 -44.38 -40.67 15.25
N GLN A 267 -43.79 -41.11 14.12
CA GLN A 267 -44.05 -42.44 13.56
C GLN A 267 -42.98 -42.81 12.50
N LEU A 268 -42.12 -43.77 12.84
CA LEU A 268 -41.39 -44.66 11.90
C LEU A 268 -42.33 -45.86 11.55
N PRO A 269 -42.08 -46.72 10.52
CA PRO A 269 -40.74 -47.25 10.22
C PRO A 269 -40.38 -47.62 8.76
N ALA A 270 -39.06 -47.86 8.63
CA ALA A 270 -38.38 -48.95 7.90
C ALA A 270 -38.17 -48.91 6.37
N SER A 271 -36.87 -48.80 6.06
CA SER A 271 -36.06 -49.71 5.25
C SER A 271 -36.22 -49.69 3.73
N LYS A 272 -35.13 -49.27 3.05
CA LYS A 272 -34.32 -50.19 2.24
C LYS A 272 -33.01 -49.54 1.78
N ASN A 273 -31.93 -50.29 1.97
CA ASN A 273 -30.70 -50.20 1.20
C ASN A 273 -30.99 -50.31 -0.31
N ASN A 274 -30.35 -49.47 -1.12
CA ASN A 274 -29.34 -49.89 -2.09
C ASN A 274 -28.52 -48.69 -2.54
#